data_AF-A0A8H9GT07-F1
#
_entry.id   AF-A0A8H9GT07-F1
#
_cell.length_a   1.000
_cell.length_b   1.000
_cell.length_c   1.000
_cell.angle_alpha   90.00
_cell.angle_beta   90.00
_cell.angle_gamma   90.00
#
_symmetry.space_group_name_H-M   'P 1'
#
loop_
_entity.id
_entity.type
_entity.pdbx_description
1 polymer ?
#
loop_
_entity_poly.entity_id
_entity_poly.type
_entity_poly.pdbx_seq_one_letter_code
_entity_poly.pdbx_strand_id
1 'polypeptide(L)'
;MLYRRQRPLSPLFVIAAALLGLALGFLAGRATAPHPTLASLVAPSALHARQASGALEIVPLEYARAQQGNAGSFDAARTAARQAQSELDAATLLRQLNPGGVREAQAALVALSGAVNARRSAEVVQAAVARAQTALRELQAAFTP
;
A
#
# COMPACT_ATOMS: atom_id res chain seq x y z
N MET A 1 -21.47 -34.00 -62.73
CA MET A 1 -20.73 -32.83 -62.22
C MET A 1 -21.71 -31.89 -61.52
N LEU A 2 -21.72 -31.85 -60.18
CA LEU A 2 -22.60 -30.96 -59.41
C LEU A 2 -21.89 -29.64 -59.15
N TYR A 3 -22.27 -28.59 -59.89
CA TYR A 3 -21.72 -27.24 -59.71
C TYR A 3 -22.38 -26.59 -58.49
N ARG A 4 -21.69 -26.61 -57.34
CA ARG A 4 -22.17 -26.00 -56.09
C ARG A 4 -22.00 -24.48 -56.19
N ARG A 5 -23.11 -23.77 -56.42
CA ARG A 5 -23.18 -22.30 -56.53
C ARG A 5 -22.83 -21.65 -55.19
N GLN A 6 -21.57 -21.25 -55.01
CA GLN A 6 -21.14 -20.47 -53.85
C GLN A 6 -21.76 -19.07 -53.95
N ARG A 7 -22.70 -18.74 -53.07
CA ARG A 7 -23.26 -17.38 -52.97
C ARG A 7 -22.22 -16.50 -52.28
N PRO A 8 -21.84 -15.35 -52.84
CA PRO A 8 -20.92 -14.44 -52.16
C PRO A 8 -21.61 -13.93 -50.89
N LEU A 9 -20.96 -14.15 -49.74
CA LEU A 9 -21.37 -13.59 -48.46
C LEU A 9 -21.35 -12.07 -48.59
N SER A 10 -22.50 -11.44 -48.36
CA SER A 10 -22.63 -9.99 -48.41
C SER A 10 -21.71 -9.36 -47.36
N PRO A 11 -20.89 -8.34 -47.71
CA PRO A 11 -19.98 -7.70 -46.78
C PRO A 11 -20.69 -7.09 -45.56
N LEU A 12 -21.97 -6.72 -45.71
CA LEU A 12 -22.81 -6.26 -44.59
C LEU A 12 -23.02 -7.32 -43.51
N PHE A 13 -23.16 -8.60 -43.90
CA PHE A 13 -23.30 -9.70 -42.94
C PHE A 13 -22.01 -9.94 -42.15
N VAL A 14 -20.85 -9.79 -42.81
CA VAL A 14 -19.54 -9.94 -42.16
C VAL A 14 -19.33 -8.83 -41.13
N ILE A 15 -19.66 -7.59 -41.47
CA ILE A 15 -19.54 -6.44 -40.56
C ILE A 15 -20.50 -6.60 -39.37
N ALA A 16 -21.75 -6.99 -39.61
CA ALA A 16 -22.72 -7.21 -38.54
C ALA A 16 -22.28 -8.32 -37.58
N ALA A 17 -21.77 -9.43 -38.11
CA ALA A 17 -21.24 -10.53 -37.30
C ALA A 17 -20.00 -10.10 -36.49
N ALA A 18 -19.12 -9.30 -37.06
CA ALA A 18 -17.94 -8.77 -36.36
C ALA A 18 -18.33 -7.83 -35.21
N LEU A 19 -19.29 -6.92 -35.43
CA LEU A 19 -19.81 -6.02 -34.39
C LEU A 19 -20.51 -6.79 -33.27
N LEU A 20 -21.30 -7.81 -33.62
CA LEU A 20 -21.93 -8.71 -32.64
C LEU A 20 -20.89 -9.49 -31.83
N GLY A 21 -19.84 -10.01 -32.46
CA GLY A 21 -18.73 -10.67 -31.78
C GLY A 21 -18.00 -9.73 -30.81
N LEU A 22 -17.77 -8.49 -31.21
CA LEU A 22 -17.15 -7.45 -30.36
C LEU A 22 -18.04 -7.07 -29.19
N ALA A 23 -19.34 -6.85 -29.43
CA ALA A 23 -20.29 -6.50 -28.38
C ALA A 23 -20.46 -7.63 -27.35
N LEU A 24 -20.56 -8.88 -27.82
CA LEU A 24 -20.66 -10.06 -26.96
C LEU A 24 -19.35 -10.32 -26.22
N GLY A 25 -18.19 -10.17 -26.88
CA GLY A 25 -16.88 -10.26 -26.23
C GLY A 25 -16.68 -9.18 -25.16
N PHE A 26 -17.15 -7.97 -25.40
CA PHE A 26 -17.12 -6.87 -24.45
C PHE A 26 -18.05 -7.11 -23.25
N LEU A 27 -19.29 -7.54 -23.49
CA LEU A 27 -20.23 -7.88 -22.41
C LEU A 27 -19.75 -9.07 -21.57
N ALA A 28 -19.27 -10.13 -22.22
CA ALA A 28 -18.75 -11.32 -21.55
C ALA A 28 -17.47 -11.00 -20.77
N GLY A 29 -16.58 -10.20 -21.34
CA GLY A 29 -15.37 -9.72 -20.66
C GLY A 29 -15.70 -8.84 -19.45
N ARG A 30 -16.76 -8.02 -19.52
CA ARG A 30 -17.19 -7.20 -18.38
C ARG A 30 -17.92 -8.02 -17.30
N ALA A 31 -18.72 -9.00 -17.69
CA ALA A 31 -19.46 -9.85 -16.75
C ALA A 31 -18.57 -10.86 -16.00
N THR A 32 -17.45 -11.26 -16.60
CA THR A 32 -16.47 -12.17 -16.00
C THR A 32 -15.28 -11.47 -15.37
N ALA A 33 -15.15 -10.14 -15.54
CA ALA A 33 -14.15 -9.36 -14.84
C ALA A 33 -14.43 -9.41 -13.32
N PRO A 34 -13.46 -9.83 -12.49
CA PRO A 34 -13.60 -9.72 -11.05
C PRO A 34 -13.82 -8.26 -10.70
N HIS A 35 -14.96 -7.90 -10.10
CA HIS A 35 -15.16 -6.56 -9.57
C HIS A 35 -14.23 -6.40 -8.36
N PRO A 36 -13.19 -5.55 -8.41
CA PRO A 36 -12.37 -5.31 -7.25
C PRO A 36 -13.28 -4.68 -6.18
N THR A 37 -13.41 -5.35 -5.05
CA THR A 37 -14.08 -4.76 -3.88
C THR A 37 -13.20 -3.62 -3.35
N LEU A 38 -13.80 -2.63 -2.70
CA LEU A 38 -13.03 -1.56 -2.03
C LEU A 38 -11.95 -2.14 -1.10
N ALA A 39 -12.25 -3.23 -0.40
CA ALA A 39 -11.29 -3.97 0.41
C ALA A 39 -10.08 -4.49 -0.40
N SER A 40 -10.29 -5.01 -1.62
CA SER A 40 -9.20 -5.47 -2.49
C SER A 40 -8.31 -4.33 -3.03
N LEU A 41 -8.88 -3.14 -3.21
CA LEU A 41 -8.14 -1.95 -3.66
C LEU A 41 -7.30 -1.34 -2.53
N VAL A 42 -7.79 -1.41 -1.29
CA VAL A 42 -7.10 -0.86 -0.10
C VAL A 42 -6.07 -1.84 0.47
N ALA A 43 -6.24 -3.14 0.25
CA ALA A 43 -5.37 -4.18 0.82
C ALA A 43 -3.86 -3.95 0.63
N PRO A 44 -3.35 -3.56 -0.56
CA PRO A 44 -1.92 -3.28 -0.74
C PRO A 44 -1.44 -2.11 0.13
N SER A 45 -2.24 -1.05 0.23
CA SER A 45 -1.85 0.11 1.04
C SER A 45 -1.97 -0.16 2.55
N ALA A 46 -2.94 -0.98 2.97
CA ALA A 46 -3.04 -1.48 4.34
C ALA A 46 -1.86 -2.39 4.72
N LEU A 47 -1.35 -3.17 3.77
CA LEU A 47 -0.15 -3.99 3.95
C LEU A 47 1.09 -3.12 4.19
N HIS A 48 1.28 -2.06 3.42
CA HIS A 48 2.36 -1.09 3.65
C HIS A 48 2.25 -0.41 5.02
N ALA A 49 1.04 -0.04 5.47
CA ALA A 49 0.86 0.50 6.83
C ALA A 49 1.21 -0.53 7.92
N ARG A 50 0.95 -1.82 7.70
CA ARG A 50 1.39 -2.90 8.60
C ARG A 50 2.91 -3.09 8.59
N GLN A 51 3.54 -3.06 7.42
CA GLN A 51 5.00 -3.13 7.29
C GLN A 51 5.68 -1.95 7.97
N ALA A 52 5.12 -0.74 7.85
CA ALA A 52 5.59 0.44 8.57
C ALA A 52 5.54 0.21 10.09
N SER A 53 4.44 -0.34 10.61
CA SER A 53 4.31 -0.68 12.03
C SER A 53 5.33 -1.75 12.47
N GLY A 54 5.53 -2.79 11.66
CA GLY A 54 6.49 -3.86 11.96
C GLY A 54 7.94 -3.35 12.00
N ALA A 55 8.31 -2.43 11.10
CA ALA A 55 9.63 -1.80 11.12
C ALA A 55 9.89 -1.03 12.44
N LEU A 56 8.84 -0.45 13.04
CA LEU A 56 8.97 0.27 14.31
C LEU A 56 9.23 -0.64 15.52
N GLU A 57 8.90 -1.93 15.46
CA GLU A 57 9.10 -2.86 16.60
C GLU A 57 10.58 -3.04 16.94
N ILE A 58 11.47 -2.88 15.96
CA ILE A 58 12.91 -3.05 16.11
C ILE A 58 13.57 -1.79 16.70
N VAL A 59 12.98 -0.61 16.50
CA VAL A 59 13.59 0.67 16.88
C VAL A 59 13.92 0.77 18.37
N PRO A 60 13.02 0.44 19.32
CA PRO A 60 13.35 0.51 20.75
C PRO A 60 14.49 -0.43 21.15
N LEU A 61 14.53 -1.64 20.57
CA LEU A 61 15.52 -2.65 20.86
C LEU A 61 16.91 -2.22 20.39
N GLU A 62 17.02 -1.82 19.11
CA GLU A 62 18.29 -1.40 18.54
C GLU A 62 18.75 -0.06 19.13
N TYR A 63 17.83 0.86 19.43
CA TYR A 63 18.21 2.11 20.10
C TYR A 63 18.74 1.87 21.52
N ALA A 64 18.17 0.94 22.28
CA ALA A 64 18.68 0.54 23.60
C ALA A 64 20.07 -0.11 23.49
N ARG A 65 20.30 -0.98 22.51
CA ARG A 65 21.62 -1.58 22.23
C ARG A 65 22.66 -0.52 21.83
N ALA A 66 22.24 0.50 21.07
CA ALA A 66 23.10 1.62 20.71
C ALA A 66 23.55 2.42 21.94
N GLN A 67 22.65 2.67 22.89
CA GLN A 67 22.95 3.33 24.17
C GLN A 67 23.93 2.52 25.03
N GLN A 68 23.97 1.19 24.87
CA GLN A 68 24.91 0.28 25.54
C GLN A 68 26.27 0.18 24.84
N GLY A 69 26.51 0.96 23.77
CA GLY A 69 27.79 1.03 23.06
C GLY A 69 27.88 0.21 21.78
N ASN A 70 26.78 -0.40 21.30
CA ASN A 70 26.78 -1.06 19.99
C ASN A 70 26.62 -0.03 18.86
N ALA A 71 27.74 0.33 18.22
CA ALA A 71 27.77 1.33 17.16
C ALA A 71 26.84 1.01 15.97
N GLY A 72 26.69 -0.26 15.59
CA GLY A 72 25.84 -0.68 14.46
C GLY A 72 24.35 -0.56 14.75
N SER A 73 23.95 -0.66 16.02
CA SER A 73 22.55 -0.63 16.42
C SER A 73 21.90 0.76 16.25
N PHE A 74 22.69 1.83 16.28
CA PHE A 74 22.14 3.18 16.01
C PHE A 74 21.69 3.31 14.55
N ASP A 75 22.51 2.84 13.62
CA ASP A 75 22.19 2.86 12.20
C ASP A 75 21.04 1.90 11.86
N ALA A 76 20.94 0.78 12.57
CA ALA A 76 19.78 -0.13 12.47
C ALA A 76 18.48 0.57 12.90
N ALA A 77 18.47 1.24 14.06
CA ALA A 77 17.31 2.00 14.54
C ALA A 77 16.91 3.12 13.55
N ARG A 78 17.91 3.82 12.99
CA ARG A 78 17.69 4.87 11.99
C ARG A 78 17.13 4.31 10.68
N THR A 79 17.65 3.18 10.23
CA THR A 79 17.20 2.51 9.01
C THR A 79 15.77 2.01 9.16
N ALA A 80 15.44 1.41 10.30
CA ALA A 80 14.08 0.97 10.62
C ALA A 80 13.07 2.14 10.63
N ALA A 81 13.43 3.28 11.23
CA ALA A 81 12.59 4.48 11.19
C ALA A 81 12.39 5.04 9.76
N ARG A 82 13.43 4.99 8.91
CA ARG A 82 13.34 5.38 7.49
C ARG A 82 12.48 4.41 6.68
N GLN A 83 12.61 3.11 6.94
CA GLN A 83 11.80 2.09 6.30
C GLN A 83 10.32 2.30 6.64
N ALA A 84 10.00 2.59 7.90
CA ALA A 84 8.62 2.92 8.28
C ALA A 84 8.06 4.14 7.51
N GLN A 85 8.89 5.16 7.26
CA GLN A 85 8.51 6.30 6.44
C GLN A 85 8.29 5.92 4.98
N SER A 86 9.19 5.14 4.36
CA SER A 86 9.04 4.73 2.97
C SER A 86 7.81 3.84 2.74
N GLU A 87 7.49 2.98 3.70
CA GLU A 87 6.29 2.15 3.64
C GLU A 87 5.02 3.00 3.75
N LEU A 88 4.97 3.95 4.70
CA LEU A 88 3.84 4.89 4.75
C LEU A 88 3.73 5.72 3.47
N ASP A 89 4.86 6.07 2.86
CA ASP A 89 4.87 6.83 1.61
C ASP A 89 4.35 6.00 0.43
N ALA A 90 4.64 4.70 0.39
CA ALA A 90 4.14 3.76 -0.61
C ALA A 90 2.62 3.53 -0.51
N ALA A 91 2.01 3.81 0.65
CA ALA A 91 0.57 3.72 0.88
C ALA A 91 -0.23 4.89 0.25
N THR A 92 -0.03 5.14 -1.04
CA THR A 92 -0.60 6.28 -1.79
C THR A 92 -2.12 6.35 -1.74
N LEU A 93 -2.81 5.20 -1.74
CA LEU A 93 -4.27 5.13 -1.68
C LEU A 93 -4.81 5.58 -0.30
N LEU A 94 -4.06 5.34 0.79
CA LEU A 94 -4.46 5.82 2.13
C LEU A 94 -4.44 7.34 2.21
N ARG A 95 -3.55 8.02 1.46
CA ARG A 95 -3.53 9.49 1.39
C ARG A 95 -4.82 10.04 0.80
N GLN A 96 -5.42 9.32 -0.14
CA GLN A 96 -6.67 9.74 -0.79
C GLN A 96 -7.88 9.47 0.09
N LEU A 97 -7.85 8.37 0.87
CA LEU A 97 -8.98 7.95 1.68
C LEU A 97 -9.01 8.56 3.09
N ASN A 98 -7.85 8.71 3.73
CA ASN A 98 -7.72 9.34 5.06
C ASN A 98 -6.46 10.25 5.11
N PRO A 99 -6.51 11.42 4.47
CA PRO A 99 -5.39 12.38 4.48
C PRO A 99 -5.06 12.94 5.87
N GLY A 100 -6.02 12.90 6.80
CA GLY A 100 -5.79 13.30 8.20
C GLY A 100 -4.87 12.32 8.91
N GLY A 101 -5.27 11.05 8.95
CA GLY A 101 -4.51 9.98 9.61
C GLY A 101 -3.12 9.77 9.00
N VAL A 102 -2.97 9.91 7.68
CA VAL A 102 -1.63 9.83 7.06
C VAL A 102 -0.73 11.00 7.48
N ARG A 103 -1.27 12.23 7.57
CA ARG A 103 -0.49 13.38 8.06
C ARG A 103 -0.05 13.19 9.51
N GLU A 104 -0.92 12.65 10.35
CA GLU A 104 -0.61 12.35 11.75
C GLU A 104 0.46 11.26 11.88
N ALA A 105 0.31 10.15 11.16
CA ALA A 105 1.31 9.08 11.12
C ALA A 105 2.66 9.59 10.59
N GLN A 106 2.67 10.43 9.56
CA GLN A 106 3.89 11.00 9.00
C GLN A 106 4.55 11.99 9.97
N ALA A 107 3.78 12.84 10.65
CA ALA A 107 4.29 13.73 11.68
C ALA A 107 4.91 12.95 12.85
N ALA A 108 4.28 11.87 13.28
CA ALA A 108 4.81 11.00 14.33
C ALA A 108 6.12 10.30 13.91
N LEU A 109 6.19 9.77 12.68
CA LEU A 109 7.41 9.16 12.13
C LEU A 109 8.54 10.18 11.95
N VAL A 110 8.23 11.42 11.56
CA VAL A 110 9.23 12.51 11.48
C VAL A 110 9.75 12.85 12.87
N ALA A 111 8.88 12.94 13.87
CA ALA A 111 9.28 13.18 15.26
C ALA A 111 10.17 12.05 15.79
N LEU A 112 9.86 10.79 15.49
CA LEU A 112 10.69 9.64 15.82
C LEU A 112 12.07 9.72 15.17
N SER A 113 12.13 9.93 13.85
CA SER A 113 13.40 10.07 13.14
C SER A 113 14.23 11.23 13.69
N GLY A 114 13.58 12.35 14.03
CA GLY A 114 14.21 13.49 14.70
C GLY A 114 14.79 13.12 16.07
N ALA A 115 14.04 12.37 16.90
CA ALA A 115 14.50 11.92 18.21
C ALA A 115 15.71 10.98 18.12
N VAL A 116 15.68 10.03 17.18
CA VAL A 116 16.80 9.11 16.91
C VAL A 116 18.01 9.88 16.39
N ASN A 117 17.86 10.73 15.37
CA ASN A 117 18.97 11.50 14.78
C ASN A 117 19.61 12.45 15.79
N ALA A 118 18.81 13.08 16.66
CA ALA A 118 19.30 13.96 17.72
C ALA A 118 19.84 13.20 18.95
N ARG A 119 19.90 11.86 18.90
CA ARG A 119 20.37 10.99 19.98
C ARG A 119 19.72 11.31 21.32
N ARG A 120 18.40 11.54 21.32
CA ARG A 120 17.62 11.85 22.53
C ARG A 120 17.65 10.69 23.53
N SER A 121 17.17 10.93 24.76
CA SER A 121 17.06 9.86 25.75
C SER A 121 16.17 8.70 25.24
N ALA A 122 16.42 7.50 25.75
CA ALA A 122 15.66 6.31 25.38
C ALA A 122 14.15 6.48 25.62
N GLU A 123 13.76 7.19 26.68
CA GLU A 123 12.37 7.53 27.01
C GLU A 123 11.70 8.36 25.91
N VAL A 124 12.40 9.37 25.38
CA VAL A 124 11.87 10.23 24.30
C VAL A 124 11.69 9.42 23.02
N VAL A 125 12.64 8.53 22.70
CA VAL A 125 12.53 7.64 21.54
C VAL A 125 11.38 6.64 21.72
N GLN A 126 11.24 6.02 22.89
CA GLN A 126 10.13 5.11 23.19
C GLN A 126 8.77 5.81 23.08
N ALA A 127 8.64 7.01 23.63
CA ALA A 127 7.41 7.81 23.51
C ALA A 127 7.10 8.16 22.04
N ALA A 128 8.13 8.47 21.24
CA ALA A 128 7.96 8.74 19.82
C ALA A 128 7.58 7.48 19.01
N VAL A 129 8.18 6.32 19.33
CA VAL A 129 7.78 5.02 18.75
C VAL A 129 6.33 4.70 19.09
N ALA A 130 5.94 4.83 20.36
CA ALA A 130 4.57 4.55 20.79
C ALA A 130 3.57 5.46 20.06
N ARG A 131 3.86 6.76 19.94
CA ARG A 131 3.00 7.70 19.20
C ARG A 131 2.89 7.32 17.72
N ALA A 132 3.99 6.95 17.08
CA ALA A 132 3.99 6.51 15.68
C ALA A 132 3.21 5.19 15.48
N GLN A 133 3.37 4.24 16.40
CA GLN A 133 2.61 2.98 16.38
C GLN A 133 1.11 3.21 16.58
N THR A 134 0.72 4.09 17.50
CA THR A 134 -0.69 4.46 17.69
C THR A 134 -1.29 5.07 16.44
N ALA A 135 -0.63 6.07 15.84
CA ALA A 135 -1.11 6.71 14.62
C ALA A 135 -1.22 5.73 13.44
N LEU A 136 -0.26 4.82 13.27
CA LEU A 136 -0.33 3.78 12.24
C LEU A 136 -1.44 2.76 12.50
N ARG A 137 -1.70 2.40 13.76
CA ARG A 137 -2.78 1.48 14.15
C ARG A 137 -4.15 2.09 13.91
N GLU A 138 -4.34 3.36 14.27
CA GLU A 138 -5.59 4.10 14.00
C GLU A 138 -5.82 4.23 12.49
N LEU A 139 -4.76 4.53 11.73
CA LEU A 139 -4.83 4.55 10.28
C LEU A 139 -5.25 3.19 9.70
N GLN A 140 -4.73 2.07 10.22
CA GLN A 140 -5.14 0.73 9.80
C GLN A 140 -6.59 0.40 10.20
N ALA A 141 -6.99 0.74 11.43
CA ALA A 141 -8.33 0.48 11.95
C ALA A 141 -9.41 1.18 11.12
N ALA A 142 -9.12 2.35 10.55
CA ALA A 142 -10.03 3.05 9.64
C ALA A 142 -10.37 2.27 8.35
N PHE A 143 -9.60 1.22 8.03
CA PHE A 143 -9.74 0.45 6.79
C PHE A 143 -9.87 -1.05 6.99
N THR A 144 -9.97 -1.51 8.24
CA THR A 144 -10.21 -2.92 8.58
C THR A 144 -11.67 -3.04 9.04
N PRO A 145 -12.52 -3.86 8.38
CA PRO A 145 -13.92 -4.03 8.75
C PRO A 145 -14.10 -4.79 10.07
#